data_AF-A0A0C3DPV7-F1
#
_entry.id   AF-A0A0C3DPV7-F1
#
_cell.length_a   1.000
_cell.length_b   1.000
_cell.length_c   1.000
_cell.angle_alpha   90.00
_cell.angle_beta   90.00
_cell.angle_gamma   90.00
#
_symmetry.space_group_name_H-M   'P 1'
#
loop_
_entity.id
_entity.type
_entity.pdbx_description
1 polymer ?
#
loop_
_entity_poly.entity_id
_entity_poly.type
_entity_poly.pdbx_seq_one_letter_code
_entity_poly.pdbx_strand_id
1 'polypeptide(L)'
;MDRLESDECPQTCNKHFKVSFLRHSQRLMVSYPFAARGMVLNAAMRGLWRIQDTIPISVASDLDFEVSLNSTCYWGESIDTAPDLMVKMWSKSRENPRHVPRTMWLMESASNESDGDVMDKLRAYVHDVPDLLVVAKILFKEATPYHSPGSKGSTVKRLRLSERMTQSEWARYYVNPQEYLRVVVDDYTWFSLSSVEFHVWIRKPGESKIDLDSLSGDGYAFGLYPTVDFDDVDSAFQRSFELMKATILHDLPDVDLHDWLLPTRVIEPEDLVRALERGAWATAYHRYWHWHNRQKKRRRRTSRACASDEASSPLNSVQLPNASGGD
;
A
#
# COMPACT_ATOMS: atom_id res chain seq x y z
N MET A 1 33.95 -12.46 -21.22
CA MET A 1 33.77 -11.81 -19.91
C MET A 1 33.21 -10.45 -20.19
N ASP A 2 31.96 -10.24 -19.78
CA ASP A 2 31.38 -8.96 -19.34
C ASP A 2 29.90 -9.25 -19.09
N ARG A 3 29.65 -9.79 -17.88
CA ARG A 3 28.32 -9.84 -17.27
C ARG A 3 28.03 -8.40 -16.84
N LEU A 4 27.23 -7.68 -17.61
CA LEU A 4 26.49 -6.54 -17.09
C LEU A 4 25.36 -7.11 -16.25
N GLU A 5 25.61 -7.19 -14.94
CA GLU A 5 24.59 -7.29 -13.91
C GLU A 5 23.66 -6.09 -14.07
N SER A 6 22.56 -6.35 -14.75
CA SER A 6 21.37 -5.51 -14.73
C SER A 6 20.75 -5.64 -13.35
N ASP A 7 21.11 -4.73 -12.44
CA ASP A 7 20.34 -4.40 -11.23
C ASP A 7 18.99 -3.76 -11.63
N GLU A 8 18.20 -4.54 -12.36
CA GLU A 8 16.78 -4.32 -12.52
C GLU A 8 16.14 -4.54 -11.15
N CYS A 9 15.83 -3.42 -10.49
CA CYS A 9 14.71 -3.18 -9.57
C CYS A 9 14.07 -4.46 -8.99
N PRO A 10 14.03 -4.68 -7.66
CA PRO A 10 13.18 -5.73 -7.13
C PRO A 10 11.75 -5.50 -7.64
N GLN A 11 11.26 -6.46 -8.44
CA GLN A 11 10.04 -6.49 -9.24
C GLN A 11 8.73 -6.29 -8.44
N THR A 12 8.61 -5.26 -7.61
CA THR A 12 7.52 -5.15 -6.62
C THR A 12 6.66 -3.90 -6.75
N CYS A 13 6.98 -2.99 -7.67
CA CYS A 13 6.04 -1.91 -8.01
C CYS A 13 5.18 -2.34 -9.20
N ASN A 14 4.42 -3.40 -8.96
CA ASN A 14 3.45 -3.96 -9.89
C ASN A 14 2.50 -2.85 -10.37
N LYS A 15 2.37 -2.74 -11.69
CA LYS A 15 1.61 -1.71 -12.42
C LYS A 15 0.08 -1.87 -12.29
N HIS A 16 -0.38 -2.54 -11.25
CA HIS A 16 -1.78 -2.94 -11.13
C HIS A 16 -2.49 -2.01 -10.16
N PHE A 17 -3.39 -1.20 -10.70
CA PHE A 17 -4.42 -0.54 -9.89
C PHE A 17 -5.21 -1.63 -9.18
N LYS A 18 -5.47 -1.46 -7.89
CA LYS A 18 -6.44 -2.30 -7.18
C LYS A 18 -7.82 -1.73 -7.48
N VAL A 19 -8.71 -2.58 -7.95
CA VAL A 19 -10.09 -2.23 -8.25
C VAL A 19 -10.98 -2.95 -7.23
N SER A 20 -11.90 -2.21 -6.62
CA SER A 20 -12.90 -2.75 -5.71
C SER A 20 -14.28 -2.35 -6.20
N PHE A 21 -15.22 -3.29 -6.20
CA PHE A 21 -16.60 -3.05 -6.61
C PHE A 21 -17.55 -3.36 -5.45
N LEU A 22 -18.20 -2.32 -4.93
CA LEU A 22 -19.25 -2.45 -3.92
C LEU A 22 -20.58 -2.64 -4.64
N ARG A 23 -21.15 -3.84 -4.51
CA ARG A 23 -22.33 -4.27 -5.25
C ARG A 23 -23.58 -3.49 -4.88
N HIS A 24 -23.80 -3.26 -3.59
CA HIS A 24 -25.00 -2.56 -3.09
C HIS A 24 -25.08 -1.11 -3.61
N SER A 25 -23.95 -0.38 -3.58
CA SER A 25 -23.89 1.01 -4.03
C SER A 25 -23.50 1.16 -5.51
N GLN A 26 -23.28 0.05 -6.23
CA GLN A 26 -22.73 0.01 -7.59
C GLN A 26 -21.48 0.90 -7.76
N ARG A 27 -20.64 0.98 -6.71
CA ARG A 27 -19.49 1.89 -6.68
C ARG A 27 -18.21 1.16 -7.05
N LEU A 28 -17.51 1.67 -8.05
CA LEU A 28 -16.16 1.25 -8.42
C LEU A 28 -15.12 2.15 -7.76
N MET A 29 -14.20 1.55 -7.02
CA MET A 29 -13.10 2.23 -6.36
C MET A 29 -11.78 1.78 -6.97
N VAL A 30 -10.87 2.73 -7.17
CA VAL A 30 -9.55 2.47 -7.75
C VAL A 30 -8.48 3.02 -6.81
N SER A 31 -7.67 2.12 -6.26
CA SER A 31 -6.47 2.46 -5.48
C SER A 31 -5.21 2.26 -6.30
N TYR A 32 -4.23 3.13 -6.03
CA TYR A 32 -2.97 3.18 -6.75
C TYR A 32 -1.85 2.63 -5.85
N PRO A 33 -0.87 1.91 -6.40
CA PRO A 33 0.25 1.42 -5.61
C PRO A 33 1.02 2.58 -4.98
N PHE A 34 1.15 2.52 -3.66
CA PHE A 34 1.83 3.51 -2.84
C PHE A 34 2.92 2.78 -2.04
N ALA A 35 4.19 3.06 -2.33
CA ALA A 35 5.30 2.26 -1.80
C ALA A 35 5.36 2.32 -0.27
N ALA A 36 5.05 3.47 0.33
CA ALA A 36 4.98 3.60 1.79
C ALA A 36 3.93 2.69 2.41
N ARG A 37 2.74 2.61 1.80
CA ARG A 37 1.69 1.65 2.19
C ARG A 37 2.19 0.22 2.08
N GLY A 38 2.77 -0.15 0.94
CA GLY A 38 3.26 -1.51 0.70
C GLY A 38 4.30 -1.94 1.73
N MET A 39 5.21 -1.05 2.13
CA MET A 39 6.25 -1.36 3.12
C MET A 39 5.67 -1.57 4.53
N VAL A 40 4.70 -0.75 4.95
CA VAL A 40 4.05 -0.90 6.26
C VAL A 40 3.20 -2.17 6.32
N LEU A 41 2.44 -2.47 5.27
CA LEU A 41 1.71 -3.74 5.18
C LEU A 41 2.66 -4.94 5.24
N ASN A 42 3.83 -4.85 4.59
CA ASN A 42 4.87 -5.88 4.72
C ASN A 42 5.41 -6.01 6.15
N ALA A 43 5.50 -4.91 6.92
CA ALA A 43 5.89 -4.98 8.32
C ALA A 43 4.84 -5.71 9.15
N ALA A 44 3.56 -5.38 8.97
CA ALA A 44 2.46 -6.10 9.61
C ALA A 44 2.44 -7.58 9.22
N MET A 45 2.59 -7.91 7.94
CA MET A 45 2.68 -9.28 7.45
C MET A 45 3.84 -10.05 8.09
N ARG A 46 5.04 -9.45 8.19
CA ARG A 46 6.18 -10.11 8.87
C ARG A 46 5.87 -10.43 10.33
N GLY A 47 5.17 -9.52 11.02
CA GLY A 47 4.66 -9.77 12.37
C GLY A 47 3.78 -11.02 12.43
N LEU A 48 2.81 -11.12 11.52
CA LEU A 48 1.92 -12.28 11.42
C LEU A 48 2.64 -13.58 11.05
N TRP A 49 3.63 -13.53 10.15
CA TRP A 49 4.45 -14.71 9.82
C TRP A 49 5.28 -15.19 11.01
N ARG A 50 5.89 -14.29 11.80
CA ARG A 50 6.59 -14.71 13.02
C ARG A 50 5.66 -15.46 13.97
N ILE A 51 4.38 -15.10 14.00
CA ILE A 51 3.38 -15.75 14.85
C ILE A 51 3.02 -17.11 14.29
N GLN A 52 2.89 -17.22 12.97
CA GLN A 52 2.74 -18.51 12.31
C GLN A 52 3.92 -19.45 12.62
N ASP A 53 5.15 -18.93 12.66
CA ASP A 53 6.35 -19.72 13.00
C ASP A 53 6.36 -20.22 14.47
N THR A 54 5.49 -19.67 15.34
CA THR A 54 5.36 -20.11 16.75
C THR A 54 4.28 -21.17 16.96
N ILE A 55 3.56 -21.57 15.92
CA ILE A 55 2.53 -22.62 16.04
C ILE A 55 3.21 -23.94 16.45
N PRO A 56 2.71 -24.62 17.51
CA PRO A 56 3.33 -25.87 17.96
C PRO A 56 3.28 -26.95 16.88
N ILE A 57 4.35 -27.73 16.78
CA ILE A 57 4.50 -28.79 15.75
C ILE A 57 3.37 -29.83 15.83
N SER A 58 2.87 -30.10 17.05
CA SER A 58 1.73 -30.98 17.30
C SER A 58 0.44 -30.53 16.60
N VAL A 59 0.35 -29.26 16.23
CA VAL A 59 -0.83 -28.64 15.59
C VAL A 59 -0.61 -28.45 14.09
N ALA A 60 0.65 -28.27 13.67
CA ALA A 60 1.02 -27.99 12.29
C ALA A 60 0.62 -29.11 11.31
N SER A 61 0.35 -30.33 11.78
CA SER A 61 -0.19 -31.41 10.93
C SER A 61 -1.65 -31.23 10.55
N ASP A 62 -2.42 -30.50 11.36
CA ASP A 62 -3.89 -30.42 11.27
C ASP A 62 -4.39 -29.00 11.01
N LEU A 63 -3.48 -28.04 10.96
CA LEU A 63 -3.76 -26.62 10.82
C LEU A 63 -2.78 -25.95 9.86
N ASP A 64 -3.29 -25.35 8.79
CA ASP A 64 -2.50 -24.51 7.89
C ASP A 64 -2.98 -23.06 7.99
N PHE A 65 -2.03 -22.12 7.95
CA PHE A 65 -2.32 -20.70 7.85
C PHE A 65 -1.73 -20.13 6.57
N GLU A 66 -2.46 -19.21 5.96
CA GLU A 66 -1.97 -18.39 4.87
C GLU A 66 -2.15 -16.92 5.23
N VAL A 67 -1.05 -16.18 5.21
CA VAL A 67 -1.06 -14.72 5.24
C VAL A 67 -0.70 -14.24 3.83
N SER A 68 -1.64 -13.60 3.15
CA SER A 68 -1.41 -13.06 1.80
C SER A 68 -1.56 -11.53 1.75
N LEU A 69 -0.60 -10.88 1.08
CA LEU A 69 -0.65 -9.47 0.71
C LEU A 69 -1.25 -9.28 -0.67
N ASN A 70 -2.03 -8.21 -0.85
CA ASN A 70 -2.74 -7.92 -2.10
C ASN A 70 -3.38 -9.20 -2.65
N SER A 71 -4.14 -9.87 -1.78
CA SER A 71 -4.51 -11.27 -1.96
C SER A 71 -5.31 -11.49 -3.24
N THR A 72 -5.50 -12.75 -3.60
CA THR A 72 -6.43 -13.14 -4.66
C THR A 72 -7.80 -12.48 -4.43
N CYS A 73 -8.46 -12.06 -5.51
CA CYS A 73 -9.75 -11.38 -5.42
C CYS A 73 -10.70 -12.15 -4.49
N TYR A 74 -11.15 -11.48 -3.45
CA TYR A 74 -12.30 -11.80 -2.64
C TYR A 74 -13.56 -11.47 -3.43
N TRP A 75 -14.44 -12.47 -3.57
CA TRP A 75 -15.72 -12.36 -4.25
C TRP A 75 -16.81 -12.64 -3.23
N GLY A 76 -17.33 -11.58 -2.62
CA GLY A 76 -18.42 -11.63 -1.66
C GLY A 76 -19.76 -11.26 -2.28
N GLU A 77 -20.83 -11.42 -1.50
CA GLU A 77 -22.18 -11.00 -1.91
C GLU A 77 -22.30 -9.46 -1.99
N SER A 78 -21.55 -8.74 -1.17
CA SER A 78 -21.59 -7.28 -1.07
C SER A 78 -20.40 -6.60 -1.76
N ILE A 79 -19.25 -7.27 -1.85
CA ILE A 79 -18.03 -6.69 -2.42
C ILE A 79 -17.18 -7.66 -3.23
N ASP A 80 -16.69 -7.18 -4.37
CA ASP A 80 -15.63 -7.83 -5.15
C ASP A 80 -14.34 -6.99 -5.06
N THR A 81 -13.29 -7.51 -4.45
CA THR A 81 -12.05 -6.74 -4.22
C THR A 81 -10.89 -7.66 -3.83
N ALA A 82 -9.66 -7.14 -3.77
CA ALA A 82 -8.50 -7.87 -3.29
C ALA A 82 -8.02 -7.24 -1.96
N PRO A 83 -8.34 -7.79 -0.78
CA PRO A 83 -7.90 -7.24 0.50
C PRO A 83 -6.39 -6.97 0.53
N ASP A 84 -6.00 -5.89 1.21
CA ASP A 84 -4.58 -5.50 1.24
C ASP A 84 -3.74 -6.51 2.04
N LEU A 85 -4.33 -7.06 3.10
CA LEU A 85 -3.81 -8.21 3.83
C LEU A 85 -4.99 -9.09 4.27
N MET A 86 -4.80 -10.40 4.16
CA MET A 86 -5.78 -11.39 4.60
C MET A 86 -5.08 -12.54 5.30
N VAL A 87 -5.70 -13.05 6.38
CA VAL A 87 -5.26 -14.27 7.07
C VAL A 87 -6.36 -15.32 6.92
N LYS A 88 -5.99 -16.47 6.35
CA LYS A 88 -6.84 -17.65 6.22
C LYS A 88 -6.30 -18.80 7.04
N MET A 89 -7.22 -19.65 7.49
CA MET A 89 -6.94 -20.85 8.26
C MET A 89 -7.65 -22.04 7.64
N TRP A 90 -6.94 -23.16 7.51
CA TRP A 90 -7.48 -24.46 7.14
C TRP A 90 -7.30 -25.40 8.31
N SER A 91 -8.36 -26.07 8.72
CA SER A 91 -8.29 -27.15 9.69
C SER A 91 -8.62 -28.48 9.02
N LYS A 92 -7.97 -29.55 9.47
CA LYS A 92 -8.35 -30.94 9.14
C LYS A 92 -9.43 -31.45 10.09
N SER A 93 -10.37 -30.58 10.46
CA SER A 93 -11.49 -30.94 11.32
C SER A 93 -12.45 -31.86 10.57
N ARG A 94 -13.07 -32.81 11.29
CA ARG A 94 -14.17 -33.63 10.76
C ARG A 94 -15.36 -32.79 10.30
N GLU A 95 -15.54 -31.60 10.88
CA GLU A 95 -16.60 -30.66 10.52
C GLU A 95 -16.30 -29.86 9.24
N ASN A 96 -15.04 -29.87 8.77
CA ASN A 96 -14.62 -29.26 7.51
C ASN A 96 -14.00 -30.28 6.54
N PRO A 97 -14.76 -31.28 6.08
CA PRO A 97 -14.23 -32.37 5.24
C PRO A 97 -13.78 -31.92 3.85
N ARG A 98 -14.14 -30.69 3.45
CA ARG A 98 -13.75 -30.10 2.16
C ARG A 98 -12.49 -29.23 2.27
N HIS A 99 -11.92 -29.07 3.46
CA HIS A 99 -10.80 -28.18 3.72
C HIS A 99 -11.03 -26.77 3.13
N VAL A 100 -12.23 -26.22 3.36
CA VAL A 100 -12.53 -24.86 2.90
C VAL A 100 -11.85 -23.88 3.87
N PRO A 101 -11.08 -22.90 3.39
CA PRO A 101 -10.45 -21.92 4.28
C PRO A 101 -11.48 -21.08 5.01
N ARG A 102 -11.28 -20.87 6.31
CA ARG A 102 -11.93 -19.81 7.07
C ARG A 102 -11.09 -18.55 6.97
N THR A 103 -11.70 -17.45 6.56
CA THR A 103 -11.04 -16.13 6.59
C THR A 103 -11.16 -15.56 7.98
N MET A 104 -10.03 -15.40 8.66
CA MET A 104 -10.00 -15.00 10.07
C MET A 104 -9.81 -13.49 10.19
N TRP A 105 -8.90 -12.93 9.41
CA TRP A 105 -8.51 -11.52 9.52
C TRP A 105 -8.50 -10.85 8.16
N LEU A 106 -8.95 -9.59 8.12
CA LEU A 106 -8.89 -8.73 6.93
C LEU A 106 -8.37 -7.36 7.30
N MET A 107 -7.50 -6.81 6.46
CA MET A 107 -6.96 -5.47 6.65
C MET A 107 -6.94 -4.69 5.33
N GLU A 108 -7.32 -3.42 5.42
CA GLU A 108 -7.24 -2.45 4.33
C GLU A 108 -6.31 -1.31 4.70
N SER A 109 -5.78 -0.64 3.70
CA SER A 109 -4.96 0.55 3.89
C SER A 109 -5.36 1.67 2.94
N ALA A 110 -5.75 2.80 3.53
CA ALA A 110 -6.13 3.99 2.79
C ALA A 110 -4.91 4.90 2.62
N SER A 111 -4.68 5.39 1.40
CA SER A 111 -3.71 6.47 1.14
C SER A 111 -4.31 7.55 0.26
N ASN A 112 -4.91 7.14 -0.87
CA ASN A 112 -5.62 8.01 -1.80
C ASN A 112 -7.14 7.78 -1.80
N GLU A 113 -7.61 6.74 -1.13
CA GLU A 113 -9.02 6.45 -0.90
C GLU A 113 -9.51 7.24 0.31
N SER A 114 -10.79 7.63 0.33
CA SER A 114 -11.35 8.29 1.50
C SER A 114 -11.53 7.29 2.65
N ASP A 115 -11.51 7.79 3.89
CA ASP A 115 -11.77 6.94 5.06
C ASP A 115 -13.15 6.27 4.95
N GLY A 116 -14.16 7.00 4.48
CA GLY A 116 -15.51 6.47 4.24
C GLY A 116 -15.52 5.31 3.25
N ASP A 117 -14.77 5.41 2.14
CA ASP A 117 -14.69 4.33 1.15
C ASP A 117 -14.06 3.06 1.74
N VAL A 118 -13.04 3.20 2.59
CA VAL A 118 -12.43 2.06 3.28
C VAL A 118 -13.39 1.48 4.32
N MET A 119 -14.07 2.31 5.10
CA MET A 119 -15.08 1.83 6.05
C MET A 119 -16.22 1.07 5.36
N ASP A 120 -16.64 1.50 4.18
CA ASP A 120 -17.66 0.77 3.40
C ASP A 120 -17.17 -0.62 2.95
N LYS A 121 -15.89 -0.74 2.56
CA LYS A 121 -15.29 -2.06 2.28
C LYS A 121 -15.29 -2.94 3.54
N LEU A 122 -14.87 -2.38 4.67
CA LEU A 122 -14.80 -3.11 5.94
C LEU A 122 -16.18 -3.62 6.36
N ARG A 123 -17.23 -2.80 6.23
CA ARG A 123 -18.61 -3.21 6.48
C ARG A 123 -19.04 -4.35 5.56
N ALA A 124 -18.70 -4.27 4.28
CA ALA A 124 -18.98 -5.35 3.33
C ALA A 124 -18.26 -6.65 3.70
N TYR A 125 -17.00 -6.59 4.16
CA TYR A 125 -16.29 -7.78 4.66
C TYR A 125 -16.94 -8.39 5.89
N VAL A 126 -17.29 -7.59 6.89
CA VAL A 126 -17.97 -8.08 8.11
C VAL A 126 -19.34 -8.67 7.77
N HIS A 127 -20.02 -8.12 6.76
CA HIS A 127 -21.27 -8.68 6.28
C HIS A 127 -21.06 -10.05 5.60
N ASP A 128 -20.13 -10.13 4.65
CA ASP A 128 -19.94 -11.28 3.78
C ASP A 128 -19.12 -12.42 4.44
N VAL A 129 -18.38 -12.14 5.52
CA VAL A 129 -17.56 -13.11 6.26
C VAL A 129 -18.01 -13.16 7.73
N PRO A 130 -19.00 -14.00 8.09
CA PRO A 130 -19.52 -14.05 9.46
C PRO A 130 -18.50 -14.58 10.49
N ASP A 131 -17.55 -15.39 10.04
CA ASP A 131 -16.50 -15.99 10.88
C ASP A 131 -15.31 -15.05 11.16
N LEU A 132 -15.36 -13.82 10.63
CA LEU A 132 -14.27 -12.87 10.74
C LEU A 132 -14.03 -12.48 12.20
N LEU A 133 -12.79 -12.65 12.66
CA LEU A 133 -12.37 -12.32 14.02
C LEU A 133 -11.82 -10.91 14.14
N VAL A 134 -11.11 -10.46 13.09
CA VAL A 134 -10.41 -9.17 13.09
C VAL A 134 -10.63 -8.45 11.78
N VAL A 135 -10.92 -7.15 11.90
CA VAL A 135 -10.82 -6.21 10.81
C VAL A 135 -9.91 -5.07 11.22
N ALA A 136 -9.03 -4.65 10.32
CA ALA A 136 -8.19 -3.48 10.54
C ALA A 136 -8.19 -2.52 9.35
N LYS A 137 -7.98 -1.23 9.63
CA LYS A 137 -7.56 -0.27 8.61
C LYS A 137 -6.28 0.44 9.02
N ILE A 138 -5.45 0.73 8.04
CA ILE A 138 -4.28 1.61 8.17
C ILE A 138 -4.51 2.87 7.34
N LEU A 139 -4.57 4.03 7.96
CA LEU A 139 -4.73 5.31 7.24
C LEU A 139 -3.40 6.03 7.14
N PHE A 140 -2.98 6.34 5.91
CA PHE A 140 -1.83 7.17 5.62
C PHE A 140 -2.27 8.61 5.38
N LYS A 141 -1.87 9.53 6.25
CA LYS A 141 -2.16 10.96 6.09
C LYS A 141 -0.91 11.70 5.66
N GLU A 142 -0.93 12.26 4.46
CA GLU A 142 0.13 13.19 4.04
C GLU A 142 -0.10 14.57 4.67
N ALA A 143 0.97 15.18 5.20
CA ALA A 143 0.88 16.52 5.80
C ALA A 143 0.52 17.59 4.76
N THR A 144 0.94 17.36 3.50
CA THR A 144 0.54 18.14 2.34
C THR A 144 0.29 17.19 1.19
N PRO A 145 -0.92 17.18 0.57
CA PRO A 145 -1.16 16.39 -0.61
C PRO A 145 -0.11 16.64 -1.69
N TYR A 146 0.41 15.58 -2.29
CA TYR A 146 1.41 15.74 -3.33
C TYR A 146 0.83 16.43 -4.56
N HIS A 147 1.47 17.53 -4.92
CA HIS A 147 1.35 18.14 -6.22
C HIS A 147 2.67 17.95 -6.96
N SER A 148 2.59 17.74 -8.28
CA SER A 148 3.81 17.70 -9.09
C SER A 148 4.40 19.11 -9.23
N PRO A 149 5.73 19.26 -9.38
CA PRO A 149 6.33 20.58 -9.57
C PRO A 149 5.62 21.38 -10.67
N GLY A 150 5.24 22.62 -10.33
CA GLY A 150 4.48 23.53 -11.20
C GLY A 150 5.23 23.92 -12.47
N SER A 151 4.72 24.87 -13.26
CA SER A 151 5.34 25.23 -14.55
C SER A 151 6.29 26.42 -14.51
N LYS A 152 6.19 27.31 -13.51
CA LYS A 152 6.78 28.66 -13.52
C LYS A 152 7.82 28.96 -12.42
N GLY A 153 8.18 28.00 -11.55
CA GLY A 153 9.17 28.21 -10.47
C GLY A 153 10.64 28.05 -10.91
N SER A 154 11.57 28.72 -10.23
CA SER A 154 13.03 28.55 -10.43
C SER A 154 13.48 27.11 -10.17
N THR A 155 12.98 26.47 -9.11
CA THR A 155 13.20 25.05 -8.78
C THR A 155 12.80 24.14 -9.94
N VAL A 156 11.66 24.42 -10.58
CA VAL A 156 11.16 23.64 -11.73
C VAL A 156 12.07 23.80 -12.94
N LYS A 157 12.54 25.02 -13.22
CA LYS A 157 13.47 25.26 -14.33
C LYS A 157 14.74 24.44 -14.14
N ARG A 158 15.31 24.45 -12.94
CA ARG A 158 16.48 23.63 -12.58
C ARG A 158 16.19 22.14 -12.78
N LEU A 159 15.15 21.61 -12.15
CA LEU A 159 14.74 20.20 -12.26
C LEU A 159 14.50 19.74 -13.71
N ARG A 160 14.01 20.64 -14.57
CA ARG A 160 13.80 20.36 -16.00
C ARG A 160 15.12 20.31 -16.77
N LEU A 161 16.10 21.11 -16.42
CA LEU A 161 17.40 21.15 -17.10
C LEU A 161 18.30 20.00 -16.62
N SER A 162 18.13 19.55 -15.38
CA SER A 162 18.85 18.41 -14.83
C SER A 162 18.50 17.10 -15.56
N GLU A 163 19.52 16.24 -15.69
CA GLU A 163 19.30 14.84 -16.04
C GLU A 163 18.48 14.15 -14.95
N ARG A 164 17.73 13.12 -15.35
CA ARG A 164 16.96 12.32 -14.40
C ARG A 164 17.93 11.49 -13.57
N MET A 165 17.93 11.67 -12.27
CA MET A 165 18.66 10.81 -11.35
C MET A 165 18.19 9.36 -11.48
N THR A 166 19.16 8.46 -11.47
CA THR A 166 18.99 7.04 -11.17
C THR A 166 18.64 6.85 -9.70
N GLN A 167 18.21 5.64 -9.34
CA GLN A 167 17.87 5.32 -7.95
C GLN A 167 19.12 5.38 -7.05
N SER A 168 20.28 4.97 -7.56
CA SER A 168 21.55 5.02 -6.82
C SER A 168 22.00 6.45 -6.55
N GLU A 169 21.77 7.37 -7.49
CA GLU A 169 22.03 8.81 -7.27
C GLU A 169 21.04 9.42 -6.28
N TRP A 170 19.76 9.06 -6.40
CA TRP A 170 18.71 9.48 -5.46
C TRP A 170 19.03 9.04 -4.03
N ALA A 171 19.51 7.81 -3.86
CA ALA A 171 19.91 7.27 -2.57
C ALA A 171 21.05 8.04 -1.91
N ARG A 172 21.85 8.83 -2.63
CA ARG A 172 22.89 9.69 -2.03
C ARG A 172 22.32 10.85 -1.22
N TYR A 173 21.06 11.22 -1.45
CA TYR A 173 20.35 12.24 -0.65
C TYR A 173 19.78 11.68 0.65
N TYR A 174 19.89 10.36 0.85
CA TYR A 174 19.53 9.68 2.08
C TYR A 174 20.62 9.91 3.14
N VAL A 175 20.64 11.10 3.73
CA VAL A 175 21.65 11.49 4.73
C VAL A 175 21.15 11.23 6.16
N ASN A 176 19.86 11.49 6.41
CA ASN A 176 19.26 11.33 7.73
C ASN A 176 18.04 10.39 7.70
N PRO A 177 18.20 9.16 8.22
CA PRO A 177 17.11 8.20 8.41
C PRO A 177 15.85 8.74 9.07
N GLN A 178 15.97 9.71 9.99
CA GLN A 178 14.84 10.23 10.76
C GLN A 178 14.02 11.31 10.02
N GLU A 179 14.49 11.78 8.86
CA GLU A 179 13.79 12.81 8.07
C GLU A 179 12.75 12.23 7.08
N TYR A 180 12.42 10.95 7.18
CA TYR A 180 11.46 10.29 6.29
C TYR A 180 10.03 10.86 6.36
N LEU A 181 9.69 11.58 7.43
CA LEU A 181 8.44 12.34 7.51
C LEU A 181 8.35 13.39 6.39
N ARG A 182 9.48 13.86 5.86
CA ARG A 182 9.51 14.82 4.76
C ARG A 182 10.73 14.62 3.86
N VAL A 183 10.51 14.03 2.68
CA VAL A 183 11.59 13.83 1.70
C VAL A 183 11.70 15.03 0.78
N VAL A 184 12.76 15.83 0.97
CA VAL A 184 13.09 17.01 0.17
C VAL A 184 14.33 16.73 -0.68
N VAL A 185 14.21 16.86 -2.00
CA VAL A 185 15.33 16.72 -2.94
C VAL A 185 15.23 17.83 -3.98
N ASP A 186 16.36 18.48 -4.27
CA ASP A 186 16.45 19.65 -5.16
C ASP A 186 15.46 20.77 -4.76
N ASP A 187 15.39 21.11 -3.48
CA ASP A 187 14.47 22.11 -2.91
C ASP A 187 12.99 21.84 -3.19
N TYR A 188 12.63 20.59 -3.47
CA TYR A 188 11.25 20.18 -3.71
C TYR A 188 10.85 19.07 -2.73
N THR A 189 9.69 19.24 -2.09
CA THR A 189 9.11 18.21 -1.22
C THR A 189 8.40 17.17 -2.07
N TRP A 190 9.00 16.00 -2.23
CA TRP A 190 8.46 14.89 -3.02
C TRP A 190 7.51 14.01 -2.21
N PHE A 191 7.67 14.00 -0.89
CA PHE A 191 6.84 13.24 0.03
C PHE A 191 6.78 13.95 1.39
N SER A 192 5.61 13.94 2.02
CA SER A 192 5.39 14.56 3.32
C SER A 192 4.32 13.79 4.08
N LEU A 193 4.72 13.06 5.12
CA LEU A 193 3.85 12.24 5.97
C LEU A 193 3.49 13.02 7.24
N SER A 194 2.19 13.08 7.53
CA SER A 194 1.67 13.62 8.79
C SER A 194 1.59 12.53 9.85
N SER A 195 0.93 11.43 9.52
CA SER A 195 0.69 10.33 10.44
C SER A 195 0.36 9.03 9.72
N VAL A 196 0.51 7.93 10.45
CA VAL A 196 -0.06 6.63 10.10
C VAL A 196 -0.94 6.16 11.26
N GLU A 197 -2.22 5.96 10.97
CA GLU A 197 -3.21 5.54 11.95
C GLU A 197 -3.55 4.08 11.75
N PHE A 198 -3.56 3.31 12.84
CA PHE A 198 -3.98 1.93 12.90
C PHE A 198 -5.28 1.87 13.67
N HIS A 199 -6.30 1.27 13.08
CA HIS A 199 -7.55 0.98 13.72
C HIS A 199 -7.78 -0.52 13.62
N VAL A 200 -8.00 -1.17 14.75
CA VAL A 200 -8.24 -2.62 14.83
C VAL A 200 -9.56 -2.85 15.54
N TRP A 201 -10.45 -3.61 14.92
CA TRP A 201 -11.70 -4.08 15.51
C TRP A 201 -11.66 -5.59 15.64
N ILE A 202 -12.15 -6.07 16.77
CA ILE A 202 -12.13 -7.48 17.16
C ILE A 202 -13.55 -7.90 17.49
N ARG A 203 -13.94 -9.11 17.05
CA ARG A 203 -15.22 -9.70 17.44
C ARG A 203 -15.20 -10.02 18.93
N LYS A 204 -16.14 -9.46 19.70
CA LYS A 204 -16.19 -9.72 21.14
C LYS A 204 -16.64 -11.16 21.41
N PRO A 205 -16.21 -11.76 22.55
CA PRO A 205 -16.71 -13.07 22.96
C PRO A 205 -18.24 -13.10 23.03
N GLY A 206 -18.85 -14.09 22.35
CA GLY A 206 -20.31 -14.27 22.33
C GLY A 206 -21.05 -13.42 21.29
N GLU A 207 -20.39 -12.48 20.61
CA GLU A 207 -20.99 -11.71 19.53
C GLU A 207 -20.85 -12.44 18.18
N SER A 208 -21.86 -12.31 17.33
CA SER A 208 -21.89 -12.95 16.02
C SER A 208 -21.14 -12.19 14.93
N LYS A 209 -20.89 -10.88 15.11
CA LYS A 209 -20.24 -10.00 14.13
C LYS A 209 -19.39 -8.95 14.81
N ILE A 210 -18.45 -8.38 14.06
CA ILE A 210 -17.63 -7.24 14.50
C ILE A 210 -18.47 -5.95 14.44
N ASP A 211 -18.55 -5.21 15.53
CA ASP A 211 -19.12 -3.86 15.55
C ASP A 211 -18.07 -2.82 15.12
N LEU A 212 -18.17 -2.36 13.86
CA LEU A 212 -17.28 -1.34 13.29
C LEU A 212 -17.61 0.09 13.74
N ASP A 213 -18.80 0.32 14.30
CA ASP A 213 -19.22 1.64 14.75
C ASP A 213 -18.79 1.89 16.21
N SER A 214 -18.41 0.84 16.95
CA SER A 214 -17.75 0.95 18.25
C SER A 214 -16.31 1.45 18.11
N LEU A 215 -16.06 2.67 18.55
CA LEU A 215 -14.73 3.30 18.62
C LEU A 215 -14.16 3.35 20.05
N SER A 216 -14.63 2.47 20.93
CA SER A 216 -14.17 2.40 22.32
C SER A 216 -14.34 1.01 22.91
N GLY A 217 -13.71 0.78 24.06
CA GLY A 217 -13.83 -0.46 24.82
C GLY A 217 -12.98 -1.59 24.27
N ASP A 218 -13.34 -2.81 24.66
CA ASP A 218 -12.57 -4.02 24.39
C ASP A 218 -12.63 -4.52 22.93
N GLY A 219 -13.62 -4.09 22.14
CA GLY A 219 -13.74 -4.49 20.73
C GLY A 219 -12.90 -3.66 19.76
N TYR A 220 -12.21 -2.62 20.23
CA TYR A 220 -11.53 -1.64 19.38
C TYR A 220 -10.18 -1.21 19.96
N ALA A 221 -9.21 -0.95 19.08
CA ALA A 221 -7.95 -0.31 19.43
C ALA A 221 -7.52 0.70 18.37
N PHE A 222 -6.81 1.72 18.83
CA PHE A 222 -6.28 2.80 18.01
C PHE A 222 -4.79 2.99 18.29
N GLY A 223 -3.99 3.09 17.23
CA GLY A 223 -2.58 3.45 17.31
C GLY A 223 -2.27 4.56 16.32
N LEU A 224 -1.46 5.53 16.72
CA LEU A 224 -1.09 6.68 15.88
C LEU A 224 0.43 6.83 15.86
N TYR A 225 1.06 6.51 14.74
CA TYR A 225 2.49 6.73 14.57
C TYR A 225 2.79 8.12 14.00
N PRO A 226 3.80 8.86 14.48
CA PRO A 226 4.80 8.50 15.51
C PRO A 226 4.42 8.91 16.96
N THR A 227 3.20 9.40 17.20
CA THR A 227 2.90 10.20 18.42
C THR A 227 2.35 9.39 19.59
N VAL A 228 1.72 8.25 19.31
CA VAL A 228 1.00 7.41 20.28
C VAL A 228 1.63 6.02 20.30
N ASP A 229 1.62 5.43 21.48
CA ASP A 229 2.07 4.06 21.72
C ASP A 229 1.19 3.05 20.97
N PHE A 230 1.80 1.95 20.56
CA PHE A 230 1.12 0.83 19.91
C PHE A 230 0.60 -0.21 20.90
N ASP A 231 0.83 -0.04 22.20
CA ASP A 231 0.42 -0.98 23.24
C ASP A 231 -1.07 -1.39 23.16
N ASP A 232 -1.99 -0.47 22.86
CA ASP A 232 -3.42 -0.79 22.69
C ASP A 232 -3.66 -1.66 21.44
N VAL A 233 -2.94 -1.38 20.35
CA VAL A 233 -2.99 -2.14 19.09
C VAL A 233 -2.39 -3.53 19.28
N ASP A 234 -1.26 -3.64 19.98
CA ASP A 234 -0.64 -4.92 20.32
C ASP A 234 -1.56 -5.73 21.25
N SER A 235 -2.17 -5.09 22.25
CA SER A 235 -3.16 -5.72 23.14
C SER A 235 -4.39 -6.20 22.37
N ALA A 236 -4.83 -5.46 21.35
CA ALA A 236 -5.87 -5.89 20.43
C ALA A 236 -5.43 -7.15 19.65
N PHE A 237 -4.23 -7.13 19.07
CA PHE A 237 -3.74 -8.30 18.36
C PHE A 237 -3.60 -9.52 19.27
N GLN A 238 -3.05 -9.38 20.48
CA GLN A 238 -2.97 -10.49 21.44
C GLN A 238 -4.35 -11.11 21.72
N ARG A 239 -5.36 -10.28 21.99
CA ARG A 239 -6.74 -10.75 22.19
C ARG A 239 -7.30 -11.45 20.97
N SER A 240 -6.99 -10.98 19.77
CA SER A 240 -7.42 -11.63 18.55
C SER A 240 -6.80 -13.01 18.33
N PHE A 241 -5.56 -13.22 18.78
CA PHE A 241 -4.94 -14.54 18.76
C PHE A 241 -5.57 -15.48 19.78
N GLU A 242 -5.94 -14.98 20.96
CA GLU A 242 -6.69 -15.80 21.93
C GLU A 242 -8.05 -16.24 21.38
N LEU A 243 -8.74 -15.38 20.62
CA LEU A 243 -9.96 -15.77 19.89
C LEU A 243 -9.69 -16.81 18.80
N MET A 244 -8.55 -16.71 18.12
CA MET A 244 -8.13 -17.69 17.12
C MET A 244 -7.82 -19.04 17.77
N LYS A 245 -7.10 -19.07 18.90
CA LYS A 245 -6.88 -20.27 19.70
C LYS A 245 -8.18 -20.91 20.14
N ALA A 246 -9.12 -20.13 20.67
CA ALA A 246 -10.44 -20.63 21.06
C ALA A 246 -11.20 -21.24 19.87
N THR A 247 -11.09 -20.62 18.69
CA THR A 247 -11.69 -21.14 17.45
C THR A 247 -11.05 -22.46 17.02
N ILE A 248 -9.72 -22.60 17.16
CA ILE A 248 -9.00 -23.83 16.84
C ILE A 248 -9.35 -24.95 17.82
N LEU A 249 -9.41 -24.67 19.12
CA LEU A 249 -9.81 -25.65 20.14
C LEU A 249 -11.25 -26.12 19.95
N HIS A 250 -12.13 -25.26 19.44
CA HIS A 250 -13.48 -25.68 19.06
C HIS A 250 -13.43 -26.68 17.89
N ASP A 251 -12.67 -26.37 16.84
CA ASP A 251 -12.60 -27.21 15.63
C ASP A 251 -11.79 -28.51 15.85
N LEU A 252 -10.84 -28.48 16.78
CA LEU A 252 -9.84 -29.52 17.10
C LEU A 252 -9.64 -29.61 18.64
N PRO A 253 -10.57 -30.23 19.39
CA PRO A 253 -10.58 -30.20 20.86
C PRO A 253 -9.42 -30.96 21.51
N ASP A 254 -8.81 -31.90 20.79
CA ASP A 254 -7.70 -32.73 21.29
C ASP A 254 -6.31 -32.08 21.09
N VAL A 255 -6.27 -30.88 20.49
CA VAL A 255 -5.02 -30.16 20.23
C VAL A 255 -4.56 -29.39 21.47
N ASP A 256 -3.29 -29.56 21.83
CA ASP A 256 -2.64 -28.76 22.87
C ASP A 256 -2.07 -27.46 22.29
N LEU A 257 -2.63 -26.32 22.74
CA LEU A 257 -2.18 -24.97 22.40
C LEU A 257 -1.44 -24.26 23.54
N HIS A 258 -1.16 -24.94 24.66
CA HIS A 258 -0.50 -24.31 25.81
C HIS A 258 0.89 -23.78 25.48
N ASP A 259 1.63 -24.49 24.62
CA ASP A 259 2.97 -24.10 24.18
C ASP A 259 2.96 -23.04 23.08
N TRP A 260 1.78 -22.62 22.58
CA TRP A 260 1.69 -21.57 21.58
C TRP A 260 1.87 -20.19 22.22
N LEU A 261 3.13 -19.82 22.37
CA LEU A 261 3.57 -18.52 22.88
C LEU A 261 3.37 -17.46 21.81
N LEU A 262 2.46 -16.52 22.09
CA LEU A 262 2.25 -15.37 21.24
C LEU A 262 3.32 -14.31 21.53
N PRO A 263 3.90 -13.67 20.50
CA PRO A 263 4.79 -12.55 20.72
C PRO A 263 4.04 -11.40 21.38
N THR A 264 4.74 -10.68 22.23
CA THR A 264 4.20 -9.52 22.94
C THR A 264 3.78 -8.41 21.98
N ARG A 265 4.45 -8.30 20.82
CA ARG A 265 4.17 -7.30 19.80
C ARG A 265 3.98 -7.96 18.44
N VAL A 266 2.96 -7.53 17.71
CA VAL A 266 2.77 -7.95 16.32
C VAL A 266 3.51 -7.01 15.40
N ILE A 267 3.45 -5.71 15.69
CA ILE A 267 4.09 -4.69 14.88
C ILE A 267 5.26 -4.14 15.69
N GLU A 268 6.46 -4.66 15.42
CA GLU A 268 7.67 -4.13 16.04
C GLU A 268 7.89 -2.67 15.61
N PRO A 269 7.98 -1.71 16.55
CA PRO A 269 8.15 -0.30 16.22
C PRO A 269 9.35 -0.05 15.30
N GLU A 270 10.46 -0.75 15.50
CA GLU A 270 11.67 -0.62 14.68
C GLU A 270 11.47 -1.16 13.25
N ASP A 271 10.65 -2.19 13.07
CA ASP A 271 10.28 -2.69 11.74
C ASP A 271 9.34 -1.70 11.04
N LEU A 272 8.42 -1.08 11.79
CA LEU A 272 7.52 -0.05 11.28
C LEU A 272 8.28 1.21 10.87
N VAL A 273 9.21 1.70 11.69
CA VAL A 273 10.07 2.86 11.37
C VAL A 273 10.84 2.59 10.08
N ARG A 274 11.55 1.45 9.99
CA ARG A 274 12.32 1.07 8.80
C ARG A 274 11.44 0.92 7.56
N ALA A 275 10.22 0.42 7.72
CA ALA A 275 9.26 0.31 6.64
C ALA A 275 8.79 1.68 6.14
N LEU A 276 8.44 2.59 7.07
CA LEU A 276 8.04 3.96 6.75
C LEU A 276 9.16 4.73 6.07
N GLU A 277 10.38 4.59 6.55
CA GLU A 277 11.57 5.23 6.01
C GLU A 277 11.83 4.80 4.56
N ARG A 278 11.97 3.49 4.32
CA ARG A 278 12.14 2.94 2.96
C ARG A 278 10.96 3.30 2.05
N GLY A 279 9.76 3.23 2.61
CA GLY A 279 8.51 3.52 1.94
C GLY A 279 8.38 4.98 1.49
N ALA A 280 8.73 5.92 2.35
CA ALA A 280 8.74 7.35 2.07
C ALA A 280 9.72 7.68 0.95
N TRP A 281 10.95 7.17 1.04
CA TRP A 281 12.00 7.40 0.04
C TRP A 281 11.66 6.78 -1.32
N ALA A 282 11.12 5.55 -1.33
CA ALA A 282 10.66 4.91 -2.57
C ALA A 282 9.49 5.68 -3.20
N THR A 283 8.51 6.11 -2.39
CA THR A 283 7.39 6.93 -2.87
C THR A 283 7.86 8.24 -3.47
N ALA A 284 8.78 8.94 -2.79
CA ALA A 284 9.37 10.18 -3.26
C ALA A 284 10.12 10.01 -4.59
N TYR A 285 10.95 8.97 -4.71
CA TYR A 285 11.66 8.66 -5.95
C TYR A 285 10.70 8.33 -7.10
N HIS A 286 9.65 7.56 -6.84
CA HIS A 286 8.63 7.26 -7.84
C HIS A 286 7.93 8.50 -8.37
N ARG A 287 7.59 9.44 -7.48
CA ARG A 287 7.01 10.73 -7.87
C ARG A 287 7.96 11.55 -8.73
N TYR A 288 9.24 11.62 -8.34
CA TYR A 288 10.33 12.24 -9.10
C TYR A 288 10.46 11.65 -10.50
N TRP A 289 10.64 10.33 -10.57
CA TRP A 289 10.83 9.58 -11.80
C TRP A 289 9.67 9.77 -12.77
N HIS A 290 8.44 9.67 -12.26
CA HIS A 290 7.23 9.80 -13.06
C HIS A 290 7.04 11.23 -13.57
N TRP A 291 7.32 12.24 -12.74
CA TRP A 291 7.30 13.63 -13.17
C TRP A 291 8.31 13.89 -14.29
N HIS A 292 9.56 13.45 -14.13
CA HIS A 292 10.62 13.67 -15.13
C HIS A 292 10.25 13.02 -16.48
N ASN A 293 9.76 11.78 -16.45
CA ASN A 293 9.29 11.08 -17.64
C ASN A 293 8.15 11.82 -18.36
N ARG A 294 7.21 12.42 -17.61
CA ARG A 294 6.16 13.26 -18.20
C ARG A 294 6.74 14.51 -18.87
N GLN A 295 7.74 15.16 -18.27
CA GLN A 295 8.40 16.32 -18.88
C GLN A 295 9.15 15.95 -20.18
N LYS A 296 9.88 14.83 -20.19
CA LYS A 296 10.59 14.34 -21.39
C LYS A 296 9.63 14.05 -22.54
N LYS A 297 8.48 13.41 -22.25
CA LYS A 297 7.42 13.17 -23.25
C LYS A 297 6.83 14.49 -23.80
N ARG A 298 6.59 15.49 -22.94
CA ARG A 298 6.11 16.81 -23.36
C ARG A 298 7.09 17.51 -24.28
N ARG A 299 8.39 17.56 -23.92
CA ARG A 299 9.45 18.13 -24.77
C ARG A 299 9.49 17.48 -26.16
N ARG A 300 9.48 16.15 -26.23
CA ARG A 300 9.46 15.42 -27.51
C ARG A 300 8.24 15.77 -28.38
N ARG A 301 7.06 15.96 -27.76
CA ARG A 301 5.85 16.38 -28.49
C ARG A 301 5.96 17.81 -29.01
N THR A 302 6.45 18.74 -28.19
CA THR A 302 6.66 20.14 -28.61
C THR A 302 7.69 20.24 -29.73
N SER A 303 8.84 19.55 -29.62
CA SER A 303 9.86 19.54 -30.68
C SER A 303 9.33 18.96 -31.99
N ARG A 304 8.47 17.92 -31.93
CA ARG A 304 7.83 17.37 -33.14
C ARG A 304 6.83 18.34 -33.76
N ALA A 305 6.05 19.06 -32.94
CA ALA A 305 5.09 20.05 -33.43
C ALA A 305 5.79 21.24 -34.11
N CYS A 306 6.88 21.75 -33.53
CA CYS A 306 7.66 22.84 -34.14
C CYS A 306 8.34 22.38 -35.46
N ALA A 307 8.85 21.15 -35.51
CA ALA A 307 9.46 20.61 -36.73
C ALA A 307 8.44 20.39 -37.86
N SER A 308 7.17 20.07 -37.55
CA SER A 308 6.11 19.98 -38.56
C SER A 308 5.64 21.33 -39.08
N ASP A 309 5.71 22.38 -38.25
CA ASP A 309 5.36 23.75 -38.66
C ASP A 309 6.46 24.35 -39.57
N GLU A 310 7.74 24.07 -39.30
CA GLU A 310 8.86 24.49 -40.16
C GLU A 310 8.88 23.75 -41.51
N ALA A 311 8.54 22.46 -41.54
CA ALA A 311 8.46 21.69 -42.78
C ALA A 311 7.28 22.11 -43.70
N SER A 312 6.36 22.93 -43.20
CA SER A 312 5.16 23.40 -43.94
C SER A 312 5.31 24.82 -44.49
N SER A 313 6.50 25.45 -44.35
CA SER A 313 6.75 26.80 -44.87
C SER A 313 7.26 26.75 -46.32
N PRO A 314 6.54 27.33 -47.31
CA PRO A 314 7.00 27.33 -48.70
C PRO A 314 8.17 28.30 -48.90
N LEU A 315 9.24 27.81 -49.54
CA LEU A 315 10.39 28.59 -50.01
C LEU A 315 9.93 29.74 -50.91
N ASN A 316 10.07 30.98 -50.45
CA ASN A 316 9.94 32.17 -51.29
C ASN A 316 11.07 32.18 -52.33
N SER A 317 10.70 32.00 -53.59
CA SER A 317 11.57 32.15 -54.76
C SER A 317 11.88 33.63 -55.02
N VAL A 318 13.16 33.91 -55.19
CA VAL A 318 13.74 35.20 -55.55
C VAL A 318 13.26 35.61 -56.95
N GLN A 319 12.61 36.76 -57.09
CA GLN A 319 12.33 37.41 -58.38
C GLN A 319 13.49 38.35 -58.76
N LEU A 320 14.09 38.11 -59.93
CA LEU A 320 15.02 39.01 -60.62
C LEU A 320 14.28 40.19 -61.27
N PRO A 321 14.90 41.39 -61.40
CA PRO A 321 14.25 42.56 -61.98
C PRO A 321 14.34 42.55 -63.51
N ASN A 322 13.21 42.78 -64.18
CA ASN A 322 13.16 43.04 -65.62
C ASN A 322 13.45 44.51 -65.90
N ALA A 323 14.49 44.77 -66.69
CA ALA A 323 14.73 46.04 -67.35
C ALA A 323 13.72 46.24 -68.48
N SER A 324 13.09 47.42 -68.51
CA SER A 324 12.27 47.92 -69.61
C SER A 324 13.03 49.07 -70.28
N GLY A 325 13.20 48.98 -71.60
CA GLY A 325 13.64 50.08 -72.46
C GLY A 325 12.66 50.21 -73.63
N GLY A 326 12.15 51.43 -73.85
CA GLY A 326 11.47 51.85 -75.09
C GLY A 326 12.46 51.92 -76.27
N ASP A 327 12.05 52.20 -77.50
CA ASP A 327 10.80 52.72 -78.07
C ASP A 327 10.34 51.87 -79.26
#